data_AF-A0ABD5VIJ4-F1
#
_entry.id   AF-A0ABD5VIJ4-F1
#
_cell.length_a   1.000
_cell.length_b   1.000
_cell.length_c   1.000
_cell.angle_alpha   90.00
_cell.angle_beta   90.00
_cell.angle_gamma   90.00
#
_symmetry.space_group_name_H-M   'P 1'
#
loop_
_entity.id
_entity.type
_entity.pdbx_description
1 polymer ?
#
loop_
_entity_poly.entity_id
_entity_poly.type
_entity_poly.pdbx_seq_one_letter_code
_entity_poly.pdbx_strand_id
1 'polypeptide(L)' 'MVSETERDGETWYECDACGLMFDDQGDANAHEANCDAEDPSYIQ' A
#
# COMPACT_ATOMS: atom_id res chain seq x y z
N MET A 1 -1.58 -4.43 4.66
CA MET A 1 -0.14 -4.80 4.70
C MET A 1 0.59 -4.01 3.63
N VAL A 2 1.84 -3.63 3.91
CA VAL A 2 2.69 -2.87 2.98
C VAL A 2 3.84 -3.78 2.54
N SER A 3 4.06 -3.84 1.23
CA SER A 3 5.14 -4.58 0.58
C SER A 3 6.22 -3.64 0.06
N GLU A 4 7.49 -4.01 0.22
CA GLU A 4 8.62 -3.28 -0.35
C GLU A 4 8.88 -3.77 -1.78
N THR A 5 9.11 -2.84 -2.72
CA THR A 5 9.45 -3.15 -4.10
C THR A 5 10.47 -2.15 -4.66
N GLU A 6 11.35 -2.61 -5.53
CA GLU A 6 12.26 -1.73 -6.27
C GLU A 6 11.63 -1.33 -7.62
N ARG A 7 11.61 -0.03 -7.91
CA ARG A 7 11.10 0.52 -9.17
C ARG A 7 11.97 1.68 -9.61
N ASP A 8 12.37 1.67 -10.88
CA ASP A 8 13.25 2.68 -11.47
C ASP A 8 14.59 2.88 -10.72
N GLY A 9 15.03 1.86 -9.97
CA GLY A 9 16.25 1.88 -9.17
C GLY A 9 16.10 2.52 -7.78
N GLU A 10 14.87 2.81 -7.37
CA GLU A 10 14.51 3.32 -6.04
C GLU A 10 13.61 2.33 -5.31
N THR A 11 13.65 2.36 -3.97
CA THR A 11 12.78 1.53 -3.12
C THR A 11 11.44 2.23 -2.91
N TRP A 12 10.36 1.52 -3.16
CA TRP A 12 8.98 1.96 -2.99
C TRP A 12 8.24 1.01 -2.06
N TYR A 13 7.20 1.52 -1.42
CA TYR A 13 6.36 0.80 -0.47
C TYR A 13 4.93 0.78 -1.00
N GLU A 14 4.46 -0.38 -1.39
CA GLU A 14 3.13 -0.59 -1.97
C GLU A 14 2.15 -1.08 -0.90
N CYS A 15 0.99 -0.44 -0.79
CA CYS A 15 -0.10 -0.94 0.03
C CYS A 15 -0.81 -2.09 -0.70
N ASP A 16 -0.75 -3.30 -0.13
CA ASP A 16 -1.35 -4.49 -0.75
C ASP A 16 -2.88 -4.41 -0.88
N ALA A 17 -3.53 -3.53 -0.11
CA ALA A 17 -4.98 -3.39 -0.11
C ALA A 17 -5.50 -2.56 -1.29
N CYS A 18 -4.75 -1.54 -1.74
CA CYS A 18 -5.20 -0.62 -2.80
C CYS A 18 -4.22 -0.46 -3.97
N GLY A 19 -2.99 -0.96 -3.85
CA GLY A 19 -1.93 -0.81 -4.85
C GLY A 19 -1.31 0.60 -4.92
N LEU A 20 -1.58 1.48 -3.93
CA LEU A 20 -0.90 2.77 -3.84
C LEU A 20 0.56 2.57 -3.42
N MET A 21 1.46 3.26 -4.11
CA MET A 21 2.90 3.23 -3.84
C MET A 21 3.34 4.53 -3.17
N PHE A 22 4.24 4.41 -2.21
CA PHE A 22 4.83 5.50 -1.44
C PHE A 22 6.35 5.40 -1.49
N ASP A 23 7.05 6.53 -1.49
CA ASP A 23 8.50 6.60 -1.43
C ASP A 23 9.06 6.43 -0.01
N ASP A 24 8.22 6.64 1.02
CA ASP A 24 8.56 6.46 2.42
C ASP A 24 7.76 5.33 3.10
N GLN A 25 8.44 4.56 3.94
CA GLN A 25 7.83 3.45 4.67
C GLN A 25 6.83 3.91 5.73
N GLY A 26 7.11 5.04 6.39
CA GLY A 26 6.24 5.63 7.41
C GLY A 26 4.93 6.12 6.79
N ASP A 27 4.99 6.77 5.63
CA ASP A 27 3.81 7.20 4.90
C ASP A 27 2.96 6.01 4.43
N ALA A 28 3.59 4.94 3.92
CA ALA A 28 2.88 3.72 3.55
C ALA A 28 2.19 3.05 4.75
N ASN A 29 2.83 3.00 5.92
CA ASN A 29 2.24 2.43 7.13
C ASN A 29 1.11 3.31 7.70
N ALA A 30 1.31 4.63 7.71
CA ALA A 30 0.27 5.57 8.13
C ALA A 30 -0.93 5.52 7.20
N HIS A 31 -0.69 5.37 5.89
CA HIS A 31 -1.73 5.10 4.92
C HIS A 31 -2.43 3.78 5.21
N GLU A 32 -1.71 2.67 5.38
CA GLU A 32 -2.29 1.34 5.64
C GLU A 32 -3.21 1.34 6.87
N ALA A 33 -2.79 2.01 7.95
CA ALA A 33 -3.60 2.15 9.17
C ALA A 33 -4.92 2.93 8.95
N ASN A 34 -4.99 3.78 7.93
CA ASN A 34 -6.17 4.56 7.56
C ASN A 34 -6.76 4.13 6.20
N CYS A 35 -6.27 3.03 5.63
CA CYS A 35 -6.59 2.65 4.27
C CYS A 35 -7.99 2.03 4.28
N ASP A 36 -8.97 2.81 3.83
CA ASP A 36 -10.37 2.39 3.65
C ASP A 36 -10.53 1.61 2.34
N ALA A 37 -9.49 0.90 1.91
CA ALA A 37 -9.60 -0.16 0.92
C ALA A 37 -10.32 -1.31 1.62
N GLU A 38 -11.63 -1.11 1.80
CA GLU A 38 -12.59 -2.17 1.99
C GLU A 38 -12.27 -3.16 0.89
N ASP A 39 -11.69 -4.31 1.27
CA ASP A 39 -11.69 -5.52 0.45
C ASP A 39 -13.09 -5.53 -0.16
N PRO A 40 -13.26 -5.41 -1.49
CA PRO A 40 -14.58 -5.45 -2.06
C PRO A 40 -15.07 -6.84 -1.73
N SER A 41 -15.71 -6.97 -0.56
CA SER A 41 -16.38 -8.16 -0.12
C SER A 41 -17.46 -8.22 -1.18
N TYR A 42 -17.18 -9.02 -2.18
CA TYR A 42 -18.09 -9.37 -3.23
C TYR A 42 -19.16 -10.20 -2.52
N ILE A 43 -19.95 -9.54 -1.69
CA ILE A 43 -21.25 -9.99 -1.28
C ILE A 43 -22.09 -9.77 -2.52
N GLN A 44 -22.04 -10.85 -3.30
CA GLN A 44 -23.08 -11.38 -4.17
C GLN A 44 -24.50 -10.99 -3.75
#